data_AF-A0A9P3N6I7-F1
#
_entry.id   AF-A0A9P3N6I7-F1
#
_cell.length_a   1.000
_cell.length_b   1.000
_cell.length_c   1.000
_cell.angle_alpha   90.00
_cell.angle_beta   90.00
_cell.angle_gamma   90.00
#
_symmetry.space_group_name_H-M   'P 1'
#
loop_
_entity.id
_entity.type
_entity.pdbx_description
1 polymer ?
#
loop_
_entity_poly.entity_id
_entity_poly.type
_entity_poly.pdbx_seq_one_letter_code
_entity_poly.pdbx_strand_id
1 'polypeptide(L)'
;MSVGTEITYGASMQPDKGWEEYLDDGWDRSAVVEEAKHFPQLRFQAESEQRPHKVSFHLEKDKAGNVVEELRSKLQQRGLKAKVIYSGGYDLDILPERAGKGQAMAYLLRQFKEQSGSPPKHTLACGDSGNDAELFEVDGAYGVIVSNAMEELVEWHRAHHSTDHVFRATKRCAGGIIEAINHFKFGPQ
;
A
#
# COMPACT_ATOMS: atom_id res chain seq x y z
N MET A 1 6.56 5.13 -6.80
CA MET A 1 6.48 3.79 -6.15
C MET A 1 5.25 3.01 -6.61
N SER A 2 5.29 1.67 -6.67
CA SER A 2 4.17 0.82 -7.12
C SER A 2 3.03 0.66 -6.11
N VAL A 3 3.28 0.86 -4.81
CA VAL A 3 2.25 0.80 -3.75
C VAL A 3 1.54 -0.57 -3.68
N GLY A 4 2.29 -1.64 -3.93
CA GLY A 4 1.77 -3.00 -3.86
C GLY A 4 1.06 -3.47 -5.13
N THR A 5 1.23 -2.78 -6.26
CA THR A 5 0.67 -3.23 -7.56
C THR A 5 1.61 -4.15 -8.33
N GLU A 6 2.82 -4.37 -7.84
CA GLU A 6 3.84 -5.17 -8.51
C GLU A 6 4.52 -6.08 -7.50
N ILE A 7 4.66 -7.35 -7.86
CA ILE A 7 5.49 -8.34 -7.16
C ILE A 7 6.48 -8.86 -8.19
N THR A 8 7.77 -8.87 -7.84
CA THR A 8 8.84 -9.29 -8.74
C THR A 8 9.84 -10.19 -8.03
N TYR A 9 10.37 -11.19 -8.74
CA TYR A 9 11.27 -12.19 -8.18
C TYR A 9 12.69 -12.11 -8.76
N GLY A 10 13.67 -12.35 -7.88
CA GLY A 10 15.08 -12.51 -8.23
C GLY A 10 15.75 -11.24 -8.73
N ALA A 11 17.03 -11.37 -9.10
CA ALA A 11 17.84 -10.24 -9.57
C ALA A 11 17.36 -9.66 -10.92
N SER A 12 16.67 -10.45 -11.73
CA SER A 12 16.10 -10.03 -13.01
C SER A 12 14.70 -9.41 -12.89
N MET A 13 14.19 -9.21 -11.66
CA MET A 13 12.90 -8.56 -11.37
C MET A 13 11.76 -9.16 -12.20
N GLN A 14 11.67 -10.49 -12.27
CA GLN A 14 10.63 -11.17 -13.05
C GLN A 14 9.25 -10.92 -12.42
N PRO A 15 8.28 -10.37 -13.16
CA PRO A 15 6.95 -10.11 -12.61
C PRO A 15 6.22 -11.39 -12.20
N ASP A 16 5.46 -11.31 -11.10
CA ASP A 16 4.48 -12.34 -10.72
C ASP A 16 3.23 -12.21 -11.59
N LYS A 17 3.13 -13.08 -12.60
CA LYS A 17 1.97 -13.08 -13.51
C LYS A 17 0.66 -13.40 -12.79
N GLY A 18 0.69 -14.23 -11.75
CA GLY A 18 -0.53 -14.54 -10.98
C GLY A 18 -1.04 -13.31 -10.22
N TRP A 19 -0.13 -12.47 -9.74
CA TRP A 19 -0.48 -11.19 -9.14
C TRP A 19 -1.02 -10.20 -10.17
N GLU A 20 -0.39 -10.07 -11.35
CA GLU A 20 -0.91 -9.23 -12.43
C GLU A 20 -2.33 -9.63 -12.84
N GLU A 21 -2.56 -10.92 -13.11
CA GLU A 21 -3.87 -11.47 -13.47
C GLU A 21 -4.90 -11.29 -12.34
N TYR A 22 -4.47 -11.39 -11.08
CA TYR A 22 -5.34 -11.16 -9.91
C TYR A 22 -5.80 -9.70 -9.82
N LEU A 23 -4.94 -8.75 -10.21
CA LEU A 23 -5.24 -7.33 -10.23
C LEU A 23 -6.07 -6.88 -11.44
N ASP A 24 -6.07 -7.65 -12.53
CA ASP A 24 -6.87 -7.36 -13.73
C ASP A 24 -8.40 -7.46 -13.48
N ASP A 25 -8.83 -8.19 -12.45
CA ASP A 25 -10.27 -8.37 -12.15
C ASP A 25 -10.97 -7.04 -11.82
N GLY A 26 -11.73 -6.54 -12.79
CA GLY A 26 -12.49 -5.30 -12.66
C GLY A 26 -11.66 -4.02 -12.73
N TRP A 27 -10.39 -4.12 -13.12
CA TRP A 27 -9.51 -2.97 -13.37
C TRP A 27 -9.55 -2.57 -14.85
N ASP A 28 -9.72 -1.28 -15.11
CA ASP A 28 -9.54 -0.70 -16.45
C ASP A 28 -8.83 0.65 -16.30
N ARG A 29 -7.52 0.65 -16.57
CA ARG A 29 -6.67 1.83 -16.49
C ARG A 29 -7.16 2.96 -17.39
N SER A 30 -7.65 2.64 -18.59
CA SER A 30 -8.10 3.65 -19.56
C SER A 30 -9.36 4.32 -19.06
N ALA A 31 -10.32 3.54 -18.56
CA ALA A 31 -11.54 4.07 -17.95
C ALA A 31 -11.25 4.94 -16.71
N VAL A 32 -10.29 4.54 -15.87
CA VAL A 32 -9.82 5.34 -14.73
C VAL A 32 -9.26 6.69 -15.19
N VAL A 33 -8.37 6.69 -16.19
CA VAL A 33 -7.79 7.91 -16.74
C VAL A 33 -8.85 8.81 -17.37
N GLU A 34 -9.83 8.24 -18.07
CA GLU A 34 -10.95 8.99 -18.64
C GLU A 34 -11.81 9.63 -17.56
N GLU A 35 -12.12 8.90 -16.48
CA GLU A 35 -12.91 9.43 -15.37
C GLU A 35 -12.17 10.58 -14.68
N ALA A 36 -10.88 10.39 -14.40
CA ALA A 36 -10.03 11.37 -13.72
C ALA A 36 -9.90 12.70 -14.50
N LYS A 37 -10.05 12.70 -15.83
CA LYS A 37 -10.02 13.93 -16.65
C LYS A 37 -11.15 14.92 -16.34
N HIS A 38 -12.25 14.45 -15.74
CA HIS A 38 -13.34 15.33 -15.32
C HIS A 38 -13.01 16.15 -14.08
N PHE A 39 -11.88 15.88 -13.41
CA PHE A 39 -11.43 16.55 -12.21
C PHE A 39 -10.25 17.49 -12.53
N PRO A 40 -10.49 18.79 -12.79
CA PRO A 40 -9.44 19.74 -13.15
C PRO A 40 -8.39 19.98 -12.05
N GLN A 41 -8.69 19.56 -10.81
CA GLN A 41 -7.79 19.61 -9.66
C GLN A 41 -6.69 18.54 -9.72
N LEU A 42 -6.92 17.43 -10.43
CA LEU A 42 -5.97 16.33 -10.56
C LEU A 42 -4.93 16.65 -11.63
N ARG A 43 -3.66 16.59 -11.26
CA ARG A 43 -2.54 16.75 -12.20
C ARG A 43 -1.78 15.45 -12.31
N PHE A 44 -1.61 14.92 -13.52
CA PHE A 44 -0.81 13.70 -13.71
C PHE A 44 0.58 13.87 -13.11
N GLN A 45 1.03 12.85 -12.38
CA GLN A 45 2.44 12.73 -12.02
C GLN A 45 3.27 12.32 -13.24
N ALA A 46 4.59 12.40 -13.11
CA ALA A 46 5.52 11.99 -14.16
C ALA A 46 5.25 10.55 -14.64
N GLU A 47 5.62 10.26 -15.89
CA GLU A 47 5.44 8.91 -16.48
C GLU A 47 6.10 7.81 -15.65
N SER A 48 7.21 8.13 -14.98
CA SER A 48 7.91 7.23 -14.05
C SER A 48 7.09 6.80 -12.83
N GLU A 49 5.99 7.48 -12.52
CA GLU A 49 5.07 7.16 -11.42
C GLU A 49 3.81 6.42 -11.89
N GLN A 50 3.60 6.28 -13.20
CA GLN A 50 2.48 5.56 -13.77
C GLN A 50 2.83 4.07 -13.91
N ARG A 51 1.86 3.16 -13.68
CA ARG A 51 2.02 1.71 -13.92
C ARG A 51 0.78 1.13 -14.62
N PRO A 52 0.83 -0.12 -15.10
CA PRO A 52 -0.35 -0.80 -15.63
C PRO A 52 -1.54 -0.84 -14.63
N HIS A 53 -1.25 -1.09 -13.36
CA HIS A 53 -2.23 -1.16 -12.27
C HIS A 53 -2.17 0.03 -11.30
N LYS A 54 -1.64 1.18 -11.75
CA LYS A 54 -1.61 2.41 -10.94
C LYS A 54 -1.69 3.67 -11.82
N VAL A 55 -2.57 4.58 -11.45
CA VAL A 55 -2.65 5.92 -12.03
C VAL A 55 -2.46 6.97 -10.96
N SER A 56 -1.43 7.79 -11.11
CA SER A 56 -0.95 8.71 -10.06
C SER A 56 -1.19 10.17 -10.44
N PHE A 57 -1.66 10.95 -9.48
CA PHE A 57 -1.94 12.37 -9.60
C PHE A 57 -1.35 13.15 -8.42
N HIS A 58 -1.17 14.45 -8.62
CA HIS A 58 -1.03 15.42 -7.54
C HIS A 58 -2.37 16.11 -7.30
N LEU A 59 -2.72 16.29 -6.03
CA LEU A 59 -3.92 16.96 -5.54
C LEU A 59 -3.62 17.78 -4.29
N GLU A 60 -3.74 19.09 -4.40
CA GLU A 60 -3.51 20.03 -3.29
C GLU A 60 -4.46 19.75 -2.11
N LYS A 61 -3.94 19.80 -0.89
CA LYS A 61 -4.66 19.46 0.35
C LYS A 61 -5.96 20.23 0.56
N ASP A 62 -5.99 21.51 0.19
CA ASP A 62 -7.17 22.38 0.30
C ASP A 62 -8.30 21.96 -0.64
N LYS A 63 -7.99 21.23 -1.71
CA LYS A 63 -8.95 20.74 -2.71
C LYS A 63 -9.32 19.28 -2.52
N ALA A 64 -8.58 18.54 -1.69
CA ALA A 64 -8.65 17.09 -1.63
C ALA A 64 -10.02 16.56 -1.15
N GLY A 65 -10.62 17.20 -0.14
CA GLY A 65 -11.78 16.67 0.58
C GLY A 65 -12.92 16.20 -0.33
N ASN A 66 -13.51 17.12 -1.11
CA ASN A 66 -14.64 16.77 -1.98
C ASN A 66 -14.20 15.97 -3.22
N VAL A 67 -13.00 16.23 -3.74
CA VAL A 67 -12.50 15.61 -4.97
C VAL A 67 -12.27 14.11 -4.80
N VAL A 68 -11.68 13.69 -3.68
CA VAL A 68 -11.39 12.26 -3.42
C VAL A 68 -12.68 11.45 -3.32
N GLU A 69 -13.66 11.94 -2.57
CA GLU A 69 -14.94 11.23 -2.38
C GLU A 69 -15.79 11.19 -3.66
N GLU A 70 -15.82 12.29 -4.41
CA GLU A 70 -16.51 12.33 -5.70
C GLU A 70 -15.84 11.38 -6.71
N LEU A 71 -14.52 11.38 -6.80
CA LEU A 71 -13.77 10.46 -7.66
C LEU A 71 -14.05 8.99 -7.31
N ARG A 72 -14.01 8.64 -6.03
CA ARG A 72 -14.38 7.29 -5.54
C ARG A 72 -15.79 6.90 -6.00
N SER A 73 -16.76 7.80 -5.80
CA SER A 73 -18.15 7.55 -6.20
C SER A 73 -18.29 7.37 -7.72
N LYS A 74 -17.58 8.17 -8.53
CA LYS A 74 -17.61 8.07 -9.99
C LYS A 74 -17.02 6.77 -10.51
N LEU A 75 -15.87 6.35 -9.98
CA LEU A 75 -15.26 5.06 -10.32
C LEU A 75 -16.21 3.90 -9.99
N GLN A 76 -16.86 3.94 -8.82
CA GLN A 76 -17.83 2.93 -8.41
C GLN A 76 -19.08 2.92 -9.30
N GLN A 77 -19.64 4.09 -9.63
CA GLN A 77 -20.79 4.22 -10.54
C GLN A 77 -20.51 3.66 -11.94
N ARG A 78 -19.25 3.76 -12.38
CA ARG A 78 -18.78 3.20 -13.65
C ARG A 78 -18.48 1.69 -13.58
N GLY A 79 -18.63 1.07 -12.40
CA GLY A 79 -18.41 -0.35 -12.18
C GLY A 79 -16.93 -0.74 -12.10
N LEU A 80 -16.02 0.22 -11.92
CA LEU A 80 -14.59 -0.04 -11.79
C LEU A 80 -14.27 -0.49 -10.37
N LYS A 81 -13.61 -1.64 -10.24
CA LYS A 81 -13.08 -2.12 -8.95
C LYS A 81 -11.76 -1.43 -8.67
N ALA A 82 -11.84 -0.16 -8.29
CA ALA A 82 -10.69 0.69 -8.01
C ALA A 82 -10.81 1.33 -6.63
N LYS A 83 -9.66 1.53 -5.97
CA LYS A 83 -9.56 2.31 -4.74
C LYS A 83 -8.68 3.54 -4.95
N VAL A 84 -8.99 4.60 -4.20
CA VAL A 84 -8.26 5.88 -4.24
C VAL A 84 -7.52 6.05 -2.92
N ILE A 85 -6.20 6.17 -3.00
CA ILE A 85 -5.29 6.43 -1.88
C ILE A 85 -4.80 7.86 -1.99
N TYR A 86 -4.99 8.65 -0.94
CA TYR A 86 -4.45 10.00 -0.82
C TYR A 86 -3.47 10.04 0.34
N SER A 87 -2.23 10.45 0.09
CA SER A 87 -1.14 10.41 1.07
C SER A 87 -0.28 11.66 1.03
N GLY A 88 0.35 11.99 2.16
CA GLY A 88 1.30 13.10 2.26
C GLY A 88 0.67 14.49 2.02
N GLY A 89 -0.67 14.57 1.98
CA GLY A 89 -1.39 15.81 1.66
C GLY A 89 -1.15 16.31 0.23
N TYR A 90 -0.74 15.44 -0.69
CA TYR A 90 -0.44 15.84 -2.07
C TYR A 90 -0.58 14.71 -3.09
N ASP A 91 -0.11 13.50 -2.78
CA ASP A 91 -0.12 12.38 -3.72
C ASP A 91 -1.48 11.67 -3.72
N LEU A 92 -2.02 11.41 -4.91
CA LEU A 92 -3.24 10.63 -5.09
C LEU A 92 -2.97 9.48 -6.07
N ASP A 93 -3.18 8.25 -5.60
CA ASP A 93 -3.03 7.04 -6.38
C ASP A 93 -4.38 6.35 -6.57
N ILE A 94 -4.70 5.97 -7.80
CA ILE A 94 -5.84 5.12 -8.13
C ILE A 94 -5.28 3.75 -8.52
N LEU A 95 -5.69 2.72 -7.77
CA LEU A 95 -5.22 1.34 -7.94
C LEU A 95 -6.44 0.40 -8.08
N PRO A 96 -6.27 -0.84 -8.55
CA PRO A 96 -7.28 -1.88 -8.37
C PRO A 96 -7.69 -2.00 -6.90
N GLU A 97 -8.95 -2.29 -6.63
CA GLU A 97 -9.51 -2.44 -5.28
C GLU A 97 -8.74 -3.49 -4.46
N ARG A 98 -8.31 -4.56 -5.14
CA ARG A 98 -7.53 -5.67 -4.57
C ARG A 98 -6.02 -5.40 -4.44
N ALA A 99 -5.53 -4.29 -4.96
CA ALA A 99 -4.12 -3.92 -4.85
C ALA A 99 -3.82 -3.35 -3.46
N GLY A 100 -2.57 -2.95 -3.22
CA GLY A 100 -2.13 -2.35 -1.96
C GLY A 100 -1.04 -3.17 -1.28
N LYS A 101 -0.21 -2.51 -0.47
CA LYS A 101 0.93 -3.17 0.18
C LYS A 101 0.48 -4.31 1.10
N GLY A 102 -0.60 -4.13 1.85
CA GLY A 102 -1.18 -5.19 2.70
C GLY A 102 -1.68 -6.38 1.88
N GLN A 103 -2.43 -6.12 0.80
CA GLN A 103 -2.95 -7.19 -0.07
C GLN A 103 -1.84 -7.96 -0.79
N ALA A 104 -0.81 -7.27 -1.27
CA ALA A 104 0.36 -7.90 -1.86
C ALA A 104 1.11 -8.79 -0.84
N MET A 105 1.27 -8.32 0.40
CA MET A 105 1.86 -9.14 1.47
C MET A 105 0.99 -10.35 1.80
N ALA A 106 -0.32 -10.18 1.92
CA ALA A 106 -1.25 -11.28 2.17
C ALA A 106 -1.25 -12.34 1.04
N TYR A 107 -1.12 -11.89 -0.21
CA TYR A 107 -0.92 -12.78 -1.37
C TYR A 107 0.37 -13.59 -1.24
N LEU A 108 1.49 -12.94 -0.92
CA LEU A 108 2.78 -13.63 -0.72
C LEU A 108 2.74 -14.64 0.42
N LEU A 109 2.15 -14.28 1.57
CA LEU A 109 2.02 -15.19 2.71
C LEU A 109 1.20 -16.44 2.36
N ARG A 110 0.15 -16.28 1.54
CA ARG A 110 -0.65 -17.39 1.03
C ARG A 110 0.16 -18.28 0.09
N GLN A 111 0.89 -17.69 -0.85
CA GLN A 111 1.79 -18.42 -1.75
C GLN A 111 2.83 -19.24 -0.97
N PHE A 112 3.48 -18.64 0.05
CA PHE A 112 4.42 -19.38 0.89
C PHE A 112 3.76 -20.52 1.66
N LYS A 113 2.55 -20.31 2.19
CA LYS A 113 1.79 -21.36 2.86
C LYS A 113 1.45 -22.51 1.91
N GLU A 114 1.05 -22.22 0.68
CA GLU A 114 0.77 -23.23 -0.34
C GLU A 114 2.01 -24.04 -0.72
N GLN A 115 3.16 -23.38 -0.84
CA GLN A 115 4.42 -24.02 -1.24
C GLN A 115 5.11 -24.79 -0.11
N SER A 116 5.02 -24.32 1.13
CA SER A 116 5.78 -24.85 2.28
C SER A 116 4.93 -25.43 3.41
N GLY A 117 3.60 -25.43 3.26
CA GLY A 117 2.63 -25.94 4.25
C GLY A 117 2.30 -24.97 5.39
N SER A 118 3.07 -23.90 5.57
CA SER A 118 2.84 -22.86 6.59
C SER A 118 3.39 -21.51 6.13
N PRO A 119 2.80 -20.37 6.53
CA PRO A 119 3.42 -19.07 6.26
C PRO A 119 4.73 -18.91 7.04
N PRO A 120 5.63 -18.00 6.63
CA PRO A 120 6.81 -17.65 7.41
C PRO A 120 6.44 -17.26 8.84
N LYS A 121 7.15 -17.83 9.83
CA LYS A 121 6.90 -17.56 11.26
C LYS A 121 7.24 -16.13 11.68
N HIS A 122 8.16 -15.49 10.94
CA HIS A 122 8.75 -14.20 11.29
C HIS A 122 8.64 -13.24 10.10
N THR A 123 7.44 -12.71 9.89
CA THR A 123 7.18 -11.65 8.91
C THR A 123 7.20 -10.31 9.64
N LEU A 124 8.04 -9.37 9.19
CA LEU A 124 8.10 -7.99 9.72
C LEU A 124 7.79 -7.00 8.59
N ALA A 125 6.65 -6.32 8.67
CA ALA A 125 6.32 -5.18 7.84
C ALA A 125 6.90 -3.89 8.44
N CYS A 126 7.53 -3.07 7.59
CA CYS A 126 8.14 -1.80 8.00
C CYS A 126 7.46 -0.65 7.24
N GLY A 127 6.91 0.32 7.96
CA GLY A 127 6.15 1.42 7.35
C GLY A 127 6.50 2.79 7.91
N ASP A 128 6.31 3.81 7.07
CA ASP A 128 6.56 5.21 7.39
C ASP A 128 5.44 6.15 6.90
N SER A 129 4.51 5.70 6.06
CA SER A 129 3.44 6.55 5.50
C SER A 129 2.08 5.85 5.51
N GLY A 130 1.01 6.58 5.18
CA GLY A 130 -0.36 6.08 5.27
C GLY A 130 -0.64 4.87 4.36
N ASN A 131 0.09 4.74 3.25
CA ASN A 131 -0.02 3.57 2.37
C ASN A 131 0.55 2.28 2.98
N ASP A 132 1.24 2.37 4.12
CA ASP A 132 1.74 1.22 4.88
C ASP A 132 0.75 0.73 5.94
N ALA A 133 -0.32 1.48 6.24
CA ALA A 133 -1.29 1.12 7.26
C ALA A 133 -1.87 -0.30 7.04
N GLU A 134 -2.25 -0.61 5.80
CA GLU A 134 -2.78 -1.93 5.42
C GLU A 134 -1.81 -3.08 5.71
N LEU A 135 -0.49 -2.85 5.74
CA LEU A 135 0.48 -3.89 6.09
C LEU A 135 0.31 -4.36 7.55
N PHE A 136 -0.05 -3.43 8.43
CA PHE A 136 -0.19 -3.69 9.86
C PHE A 136 -1.53 -4.37 10.21
N GLU A 137 -2.45 -4.45 9.25
CA GLU A 137 -3.73 -5.17 9.38
C GLU A 137 -3.63 -6.64 8.92
N VAL A 138 -2.51 -7.04 8.33
CA VAL A 138 -2.33 -8.41 7.83
C VAL A 138 -2.02 -9.37 8.99
N ASP A 139 -2.91 -10.34 9.19
CA ASP A 139 -2.76 -11.37 10.21
C ASP A 139 -1.46 -12.17 10.09
N GLY A 140 -0.82 -12.41 11.24
CA GLY A 140 0.40 -13.21 11.34
C GLY A 140 1.68 -12.48 10.93
N ALA A 141 1.58 -11.19 10.57
CA ALA A 141 2.74 -10.31 10.41
C ALA A 141 2.95 -9.45 11.66
N TYR A 142 4.20 -9.13 11.94
CA TYR A 142 4.59 -8.12 12.93
C TYR A 142 4.83 -6.80 12.20
N GLY A 143 4.60 -5.69 12.87
CA GLY A 143 4.74 -4.35 12.31
C GLY A 143 5.82 -3.52 12.99
N VAL A 144 6.46 -2.64 12.23
CA VAL A 144 7.20 -1.50 12.80
C VAL A 144 6.84 -0.20 12.10
N ILE A 145 6.50 0.80 12.92
CA ILE A 145 6.37 2.20 12.50
C ILE A 145 7.68 2.91 12.89
N VAL A 146 8.45 3.37 11.90
CA VAL A 146 9.72 4.07 12.16
C VAL A 146 9.47 5.46 12.75
N SER A 147 10.41 5.99 13.55
CA SER A 147 10.18 7.27 14.25
C SER A 147 9.99 8.48 13.33
N ASN A 148 10.44 8.41 12.07
CA ASN A 148 10.23 9.43 11.06
C ASN A 148 8.95 9.20 10.22
N ALA A 149 8.03 8.37 10.70
CA ALA A 149 6.74 8.16 10.04
C ALA A 149 5.93 9.46 9.96
N MET A 150 5.19 9.58 8.87
CA MET A 150 4.25 10.68 8.63
C MET A 150 3.11 10.64 9.63
N GLU A 151 2.52 11.82 9.88
CA GLU A 151 1.45 12.01 10.87
C GLU A 151 0.25 11.09 10.61
N GLU A 152 -0.14 10.92 9.35
CA GLU A 152 -1.24 10.04 8.92
C GLU A 152 -1.09 8.59 9.43
N LEU A 153 0.12 8.01 9.39
CA LEU A 153 0.33 6.65 9.86
C LEU A 153 0.34 6.57 11.40
N VAL A 154 0.87 7.60 12.05
CA VAL A 154 0.88 7.70 13.51
C VAL A 154 -0.53 7.86 14.06
N GLU A 155 -1.37 8.67 13.40
CA GLU A 155 -2.78 8.84 13.73
C GLU A 155 -3.57 7.56 13.50
N TRP A 156 -3.35 6.88 12.36
CA TRP A 156 -3.93 5.57 12.10
C TRP A 156 -3.61 4.59 13.24
N HIS A 157 -2.35 4.47 13.65
CA HIS A 157 -1.94 3.57 14.74
C HIS A 157 -2.60 3.94 16.08
N ARG A 158 -2.72 5.24 16.41
CA ARG A 158 -3.38 5.68 17.66
C ARG A 158 -4.87 5.34 17.68
N ALA A 159 -5.54 5.40 16.54
CA ALA A 159 -6.96 5.06 16.41
C ALA A 159 -7.22 3.54 16.46
N HIS A 160 -6.23 2.71 16.11
CA HIS A 160 -6.34 1.25 16.09
C HIS A 160 -5.80 0.64 17.39
N HIS A 161 -6.69 0.51 18.37
CA HIS A 161 -6.38 0.06 19.75
C HIS A 161 -5.88 -1.40 19.89
N SER A 162 -5.88 -2.22 18.84
CA SER A 162 -5.53 -3.65 18.90
C SER A 162 -4.29 -4.02 18.06
N THR A 163 -3.29 -3.14 18.03
CA THR A 163 -2.06 -3.30 17.23
C THR A 163 -0.88 -3.76 18.10
N ASP A 164 -1.08 -4.72 19.01
CA ASP A 164 -0.04 -5.21 19.93
C ASP A 164 1.15 -5.87 19.20
N HIS A 165 0.94 -6.32 17.96
CA HIS A 165 1.99 -6.83 17.07
C HIS A 165 2.75 -5.73 16.32
N VAL A 166 2.41 -4.46 16.53
CA VAL A 166 3.04 -3.30 15.89
C VAL A 166 3.91 -2.55 16.92
N PHE A 167 5.19 -2.45 16.61
CA PHE A 167 6.16 -1.73 17.44
C PHE A 167 6.38 -0.32 16.90
N ARG A 168 6.28 0.69 17.77
CA ARG A 168 6.67 2.06 17.44
C ARG A 168 8.14 2.30 17.79
N ALA A 169 8.99 2.36 16.78
CA ALA A 169 10.43 2.53 16.96
C ALA A 169 10.78 3.95 17.44
N THR A 170 11.84 4.04 18.23
CA THR A 170 12.43 5.32 18.65
C THR A 170 13.47 5.82 17.64
N LYS A 171 14.05 4.91 16.85
CA LYS A 171 15.05 5.22 15.82
C LYS A 171 14.42 5.48 14.45
N ARG A 172 15.13 6.24 13.63
CA ARG A 172 14.70 6.61 12.26
C ARG A 172 15.12 5.55 11.24
N CYS A 173 14.35 5.42 10.17
CA CYS A 173 14.66 4.61 8.99
C CYS A 173 15.12 3.18 9.36
N ALA A 174 16.20 2.69 8.76
CA ALA A 174 16.78 1.38 9.03
C ALA A 174 17.12 1.14 10.52
N GLY A 175 17.43 2.20 11.27
CA GLY A 175 17.64 2.09 12.72
C GLY A 175 16.41 1.61 13.47
N GLY A 176 15.21 2.01 13.04
CA GLY A 176 13.94 1.55 13.62
C GLY A 176 13.62 0.10 13.24
N ILE A 177 14.00 -0.33 12.03
CA ILE A 177 13.86 -1.73 11.60
C ILE A 177 14.72 -2.64 12.49
N ILE A 178 15.98 -2.28 12.73
CA ILE A 178 16.88 -3.03 13.62
C ILE A 178 16.33 -3.07 15.05
N GLU A 179 15.76 -1.96 15.52
CA GLU A 179 15.12 -1.88 16.84
C GLU A 179 13.96 -2.88 16.96
N ALA A 180 13.10 -2.96 15.94
CA ALA A 180 11.98 -3.92 15.90
C ALA A 180 12.44 -5.38 15.82
N ILE A 181 13.47 -5.68 15.03
CA ILE A 181 14.07 -7.03 14.97
C ILE A 181 14.53 -7.49 16.36
N ASN A 182 15.15 -6.60 17.13
CA ASN A 182 15.56 -6.88 18.51
C ASN A 182 14.36 -7.01 19.46
N HIS A 183 13.37 -6.13 19.32
CA HIS A 183 12.15 -6.14 20.12
C HIS A 183 11.38 -7.46 19.98
N PHE A 184 11.16 -7.91 18.74
CA PHE A 184 10.44 -9.15 18.43
C PHE A 184 11.32 -10.41 18.44
N LYS A 185 12.63 -10.28 18.69
CA LYS A 185 13.61 -11.38 18.76
C LYS A 185 13.68 -12.21 17.47
N PHE A 186 13.74 -11.54 16.32
CA PHE A 186 13.82 -12.18 14.99
C PHE A 186 15.24 -12.58 14.57
N GLY A 187 16.28 -12.12 15.30
CA GLY A 187 17.66 -12.50 15.06
C GLY A 187 17.97 -13.94 15.48
N PRO A 188 19.14 -14.50 15.08
CA PRO A 188 19.61 -15.77 15.60
C PRO A 188 19.67 -15.73 17.13
N GLN A 189 19.05 -16.72 17.77
CA GLN A 189 19.12 -16.94 19.22
C GLN A 189 20.39 -17.72 19.59
#